data_AF-A0A238V3Y7-F1
#
_entry.id   AF-A0A238V3Y7-F1
#
_cell.length_a   1.000
_cell.length_b   1.000
_cell.length_c   1.000
_cell.angle_alpha   90.00
_cell.angle_beta   90.00
_cell.angle_gamma   90.00
#
_symmetry.space_group_name_H-M   'P 1'
#
loop_
_entity.id
_entity.type
_entity.pdbx_description
1 polymer ?
#
loop_
_entity_poly.entity_id
_entity_poly.type
_entity_poly.pdbx_seq_one_letter_code
_entity_poly.pdbx_strand_id
1 'polypeptide(L)'
;MLGMPSTNLVSEDELDAMGAEALRADDPQPILAELLDIIEQGRLADPASEGYALELAAEISQWQGDLDTALELTERALAGAQQPAEQQGYPRALRAEILVQLGREVEGMSELDALRPLLATDPSAVDYLRDTLEACDRAELAEQWLTEAMRVVLARFQDGDRTDAEDGEASADPAVLVALARQRHDLRRELDLEPDELDEVAEELADESEDAEDTGDVDEPELYGLDSLDGDEFTLVYWPRQEFDQLTKEWPELATVTGPSWDDHRMWTERALAAYAEQGVRHLHLVAGSAADVLAFVAERDAGDDDLELVDEYGELLADQGGGTRWPPEREDDCWCGSATRYESCCLLRSRVE
;
A
#
# COMPACT_ATOMS: atom_id res chain seq x y z
N MET A 1 3.59 -22.62 42.35
CA MET A 1 3.07 -22.42 40.98
C MET A 1 3.55 -21.05 40.55
N LEU A 2 4.62 -21.03 39.75
CA LEU A 2 5.08 -19.81 39.09
C LEU A 2 4.01 -19.46 38.05
N GLY A 3 3.41 -18.28 38.17
CA GLY A 3 2.54 -17.76 37.13
C GLY A 3 3.41 -17.50 35.90
N MET A 4 3.08 -18.14 34.79
CA MET A 4 3.63 -17.72 33.50
C MET A 4 3.06 -16.32 33.23
N PRO A 5 3.89 -15.32 32.88
CA PRO A 5 3.35 -14.08 32.35
C PRO A 5 2.58 -14.44 31.08
N SER A 6 1.35 -13.95 30.97
CA SER A 6 0.67 -13.92 29.68
C SER A 6 1.50 -13.04 28.76
N THR A 7 2.28 -13.64 27.88
CA THR A 7 3.04 -12.92 26.86
C THR A 7 2.01 -12.32 25.91
N ASN A 8 1.72 -11.03 26.06
CA ASN A 8 0.91 -10.31 25.09
C ASN A 8 1.78 -10.20 23.84
N LEU A 9 1.46 -11.03 22.84
CA LEU A 9 2.11 -11.00 21.53
C LEU A 9 1.64 -9.75 20.78
N VAL A 10 2.55 -9.17 20.00
CA VAL A 10 2.36 -7.93 19.25
C VAL A 10 2.19 -8.29 17.77
N SER A 11 1.04 -7.94 17.23
CA SER A 11 0.70 -8.08 15.81
C SER A 11 1.36 -6.99 14.97
N GLU A 12 1.42 -7.19 13.65
CA GLU A 12 1.90 -6.16 12.73
C GLU A 12 1.05 -4.88 12.80
N ASP A 13 -0.27 -4.98 13.00
CA ASP A 13 -1.13 -3.80 13.17
C ASP A 13 -0.72 -2.93 14.37
N GLU A 14 -0.28 -3.59 15.45
CA GLU A 14 0.26 -2.90 16.62
C GLU A 14 1.65 -2.31 16.33
N LEU A 15 2.48 -2.98 15.51
CA LEU A 15 3.75 -2.41 15.04
C LEU A 15 3.52 -1.15 14.19
N ASP A 16 2.55 -1.17 13.27
CA ASP A 16 2.22 0.02 12.47
C ASP A 16 1.73 1.17 13.35
N ALA A 17 0.90 0.85 14.35
CA ALA A 17 0.40 1.83 15.30
C ALA A 17 1.56 2.48 16.06
N MET A 18 2.56 1.69 16.47
CA MET A 18 3.78 2.19 17.10
C MET A 18 4.60 3.07 16.14
N GLY A 19 4.80 2.67 14.88
CA GLY A 19 5.49 3.48 13.88
C GLY A 19 4.80 4.82 13.62
N ALA A 20 3.47 4.79 13.46
CA ALA A 20 2.65 5.99 13.27
C ALA A 20 2.62 6.89 14.51
N GLU A 21 2.64 6.32 15.72
CA GLU A 21 2.79 7.08 16.97
C GLU A 21 4.17 7.75 17.03
N ALA A 22 5.24 7.04 16.66
CA ALA A 22 6.59 7.57 16.68
C ALA A 22 6.78 8.78 15.76
N LEU A 23 6.16 8.78 14.57
CA LEU A 23 6.22 9.92 13.64
C LEU A 23 5.60 11.21 14.22
N ARG A 24 4.62 11.08 15.13
CA ARG A 24 3.88 12.22 15.72
C ARG A 24 4.36 12.58 17.13
N ALA A 25 5.15 11.71 17.75
CA ALA A 25 5.63 11.90 19.11
C ALA A 25 6.71 13.00 19.16
N ASP A 26 6.63 13.86 20.17
CA ASP A 26 7.70 14.84 20.45
C ASP A 26 9.03 14.13 20.82
N ASP A 27 8.95 12.93 21.39
CA ASP A 27 10.07 12.07 21.76
C ASP A 27 9.74 10.60 21.43
N PRO A 28 10.27 10.05 20.32
CA PRO A 28 9.98 8.68 19.92
C PRO A 28 10.89 7.63 20.59
N GLN A 29 11.83 8.02 21.47
CA GLN A 29 12.70 7.08 22.20
C GLN A 29 11.94 6.00 22.99
N PRO A 30 10.84 6.30 23.70
CA PRO A 30 10.11 5.27 24.44
C PRO A 30 9.53 4.19 23.51
N ILE A 31 9.07 4.59 22.32
CA ILE A 31 8.48 3.70 21.33
C ILE A 31 9.56 2.83 20.69
N LEU A 32 10.71 3.42 20.34
CA LEU A 32 11.89 2.68 19.87
C LEU A 32 12.33 1.63 20.90
N ALA A 33 12.43 2.01 22.17
CA ALA A 33 12.82 1.09 23.23
C ALA A 33 11.81 -0.06 23.40
N GLU A 34 10.51 0.21 23.25
CA GLU A 34 9.48 -0.82 23.28
C GLU A 34 9.54 -1.76 22.06
N LEU A 35 9.74 -1.23 20.85
CA LEU A 35 9.93 -2.05 19.64
C LEU A 35 11.12 -3.00 19.79
N LEU A 36 12.27 -2.49 20.26
CA LEU A 36 13.46 -3.32 20.48
C LEU A 36 13.22 -4.38 21.57
N ASP A 37 12.51 -4.04 22.64
CA ASP A 37 12.14 -5.00 23.70
C ASP A 37 11.22 -6.11 23.17
N ILE A 38 10.23 -5.76 22.33
CA ILE A 38 9.33 -6.73 21.68
C ILE A 38 10.12 -7.73 20.85
N ILE A 39 11.07 -7.23 20.05
CA ILE A 39 11.95 -8.05 19.20
C ILE A 39 12.84 -8.95 20.08
N GLU A 40 13.55 -8.39 21.06
CA GLU A 40 14.49 -9.12 21.93
C GLU A 40 13.80 -10.21 22.77
N GLN A 41 12.57 -9.96 23.21
CA GLN A 41 11.79 -10.91 24.00
C GLN A 41 11.03 -11.94 23.14
N GLY A 42 11.09 -11.83 21.80
CA GLY A 42 10.34 -12.70 20.90
C GLY A 42 8.83 -12.57 21.09
N ARG A 43 8.35 -11.34 21.28
CA ARG A 43 6.95 -11.02 21.55
C ARG A 43 6.16 -10.72 20.27
N LEU A 44 6.73 -10.92 19.09
CA LEU A 44 6.01 -10.80 17.83
C LEU A 44 4.98 -11.93 17.68
N ALA A 45 3.78 -11.59 17.22
CA ALA A 45 2.72 -12.57 16.96
C ALA A 45 3.10 -13.49 15.80
N ASP A 46 3.70 -12.93 14.75
CA ASP A 46 4.37 -13.66 13.69
C ASP A 46 5.90 -13.41 13.75
N PRO A 47 6.73 -14.44 13.97
CA PRO A 47 8.18 -14.31 13.88
C PRO A 47 8.70 -13.81 12.52
N ALA A 48 7.94 -13.97 11.43
CA ALA A 48 8.32 -13.45 10.12
C ALA A 48 8.33 -11.91 10.07
N SER A 49 7.57 -11.25 10.95
CA SER A 49 7.49 -9.79 11.06
C SER A 49 8.72 -9.17 11.75
N GLU A 50 9.73 -9.95 12.15
CA GLU A 50 10.95 -9.41 12.77
C GLU A 50 11.69 -8.44 11.84
N GLY A 51 11.73 -8.72 10.53
CA GLY A 51 12.33 -7.81 9.55
C GLY A 51 11.62 -6.45 9.54
N TYR A 52 10.29 -6.48 9.42
CA TYR A 52 9.46 -5.28 9.43
C TYR A 52 9.58 -4.47 10.74
N ALA A 53 9.58 -5.14 11.89
CA ALA A 53 9.77 -4.47 13.18
C ALA A 53 11.16 -3.79 13.31
N LEU A 54 12.19 -4.41 12.72
CA LEU A 54 13.54 -3.84 12.65
C LEU A 54 13.62 -2.65 11.70
N GLU A 55 12.88 -2.68 10.59
CA GLU A 55 12.76 -1.56 9.65
C GLU A 55 12.14 -0.33 10.34
N LEU A 56 11.00 -0.50 11.01
CA LEU A 56 10.37 0.58 11.80
C LEU A 56 11.31 1.15 12.87
N ALA A 57 12.04 0.28 13.59
CA ALA A 57 13.02 0.71 14.57
C ALA A 57 14.19 1.49 13.94
N ALA A 58 14.60 1.11 12.72
CA ALA A 58 15.65 1.80 11.97
C ALA A 58 15.22 3.20 11.54
N GLU A 59 14.02 3.36 11.01
CA GLU A 59 13.44 4.66 10.63
C GLU A 59 13.36 5.61 11.83
N ILE A 60 12.82 5.12 12.96
CA ILE A 60 12.72 5.91 14.19
C ILE A 60 14.12 6.33 14.68
N SER A 61 15.13 5.47 14.53
CA SER A 61 16.51 5.81 14.87
C SER A 61 17.07 6.87 13.91
N GLN A 62 16.77 6.76 12.62
CA GLN A 62 17.18 7.70 11.58
C GLN A 62 16.58 9.10 11.79
N TRP A 63 15.26 9.20 12.06
CA TRP A 63 14.60 10.49 12.33
C TRP A 63 15.18 11.22 13.53
N GLN A 64 15.72 10.48 14.50
CA GLN A 64 16.40 11.03 15.67
C GLN A 64 17.88 11.37 15.42
N GLY A 65 18.40 11.05 14.23
CA GLY A 65 19.78 11.26 13.83
C GLY A 65 20.77 10.24 14.38
N ASP A 66 20.30 9.12 14.96
CA ASP A 66 21.16 8.01 15.38
C ASP A 66 21.40 7.04 14.22
N LEU A 67 22.17 7.53 13.25
CA LEU A 67 22.41 6.83 11.97
C LEU A 67 23.20 5.53 12.12
N ASP A 68 24.07 5.43 13.13
CA ASP A 68 24.81 4.19 13.40
C ASP A 68 23.86 3.08 13.86
N THR A 69 22.95 3.39 14.81
CA THR A 69 21.91 2.45 15.25
C THR A 69 20.96 2.10 14.11
N ALA A 70 20.52 3.09 13.33
CA ALA A 70 19.66 2.86 12.17
C ALA A 70 20.30 1.87 11.18
N LEU A 71 21.59 2.06 10.85
CA LEU A 71 22.31 1.17 9.95
C LEU A 71 22.41 -0.25 10.49
N GLU A 72 22.73 -0.42 11.79
CA GLU A 72 22.81 -1.74 12.42
C GLU A 72 21.46 -2.48 12.37
N LEU A 73 20.35 -1.76 12.60
CA LEU A 73 19.00 -2.31 12.56
C LEU A 73 18.58 -2.72 11.15
N THR A 74 18.82 -1.88 10.14
CA THR A 74 18.53 -2.22 8.74
C THR A 74 19.39 -3.40 8.25
N GLU A 75 20.68 -3.45 8.61
CA GLU A 75 21.53 -4.61 8.27
C GLU A 75 21.06 -5.89 8.94
N ARG A 76 20.51 -5.80 10.17
CA ARG A 76 19.90 -6.94 10.85
C ARG A 76 18.59 -7.38 10.17
N ALA A 77 17.75 -6.44 9.75
CA ALA A 77 16.51 -6.73 9.02
C ALA A 77 16.82 -7.51 7.73
N LEU A 78 17.75 -7.01 6.91
CA LEU A 78 18.18 -7.64 5.66
C LEU A 78 18.84 -9.00 5.87
N ALA A 79 19.63 -9.18 6.94
CA ALA A 79 20.25 -10.46 7.25
C ALA A 79 19.23 -11.52 7.72
N GLY A 80 18.14 -11.08 8.34
CA GLY A 80 17.04 -11.93 8.81
C GLY A 80 16.01 -12.26 7.74
N ALA A 81 15.89 -11.44 6.70
CA ALA A 81 14.86 -11.56 5.68
C ALA A 81 14.84 -12.93 4.99
N GLN A 82 13.67 -13.57 4.96
CA GLN A 82 13.47 -14.83 4.24
C GLN A 82 13.03 -14.63 2.78
N GLN A 83 12.60 -13.42 2.43
CA GLN A 83 12.19 -13.07 1.07
C GLN A 83 13.40 -12.99 0.12
N PRO A 84 13.22 -13.20 -1.20
CA PRO A 84 14.25 -12.92 -2.21
C PRO A 84 14.71 -11.46 -2.17
N ALA A 85 15.95 -11.20 -2.60
CA ALA A 85 16.54 -9.86 -2.56
C ALA A 85 15.79 -8.84 -3.44
N GLU A 86 15.06 -9.31 -4.44
CA GLU A 86 14.19 -8.52 -5.32
C GLU A 86 12.94 -8.00 -4.61
N GLN A 87 12.51 -8.65 -3.52
CA GLN A 87 11.36 -8.25 -2.70
C GLN A 87 11.77 -7.42 -1.47
N GLN A 88 13.07 -7.17 -1.30
CA GLN A 88 13.63 -6.37 -0.21
C GLN A 88 13.96 -4.94 -0.67
N GLY A 89 13.13 -4.36 -1.56
CA GLY A 89 13.42 -3.08 -2.20
C GLY A 89 13.53 -1.93 -1.20
N TYR A 90 12.49 -1.75 -0.38
CA TYR A 90 12.41 -0.69 0.62
C TYR A 90 13.54 -0.71 1.68
N PRO A 91 13.80 -1.81 2.41
CA PRO A 91 14.87 -1.82 3.42
C PRO A 91 16.26 -1.58 2.82
N ARG A 92 16.48 -1.95 1.56
CA ARG A 92 17.73 -1.64 0.84
C ARG A 92 17.83 -0.16 0.45
N ALA A 93 16.72 0.48 0.08
CA ALA A 93 16.66 1.91 -0.16
C ALA A 93 16.94 2.69 1.14
N LEU A 94 16.29 2.32 2.25
CA LEU A 94 16.54 2.90 3.58
C LEU A 94 18.01 2.76 3.99
N ARG A 95 18.60 1.56 3.82
CA ARG A 95 20.03 1.34 4.08
C ARG A 95 20.89 2.27 3.24
N ALA A 96 20.58 2.40 1.96
CA ALA A 96 21.32 3.26 1.05
C ALA A 96 21.26 4.74 1.46
N GLU A 97 20.10 5.23 1.88
CA GLU A 97 19.93 6.59 2.40
C GLU A 97 20.83 6.83 3.62
N ILE A 98 20.76 5.93 4.61
CA ILE A 98 21.56 6.00 5.84
C ILE A 98 23.06 5.98 5.50
N LEU A 99 23.48 5.14 4.54
CA LEU A 99 24.87 5.11 4.07
C LEU A 99 25.31 6.45 3.47
N VAL A 100 24.47 7.09 2.65
CA VAL A 100 24.76 8.42 2.09
C VAL A 100 24.85 9.47 3.20
N GLN A 101 23.92 9.47 4.15
CA GLN A 101 23.92 10.40 5.30
C GLN A 101 25.15 10.23 6.20
N LEU A 102 25.69 9.00 6.31
CA LEU A 102 26.96 8.70 6.99
C LEU A 102 28.22 9.05 6.16
N GLY A 103 28.06 9.57 4.94
CA GLY A 103 29.16 9.92 4.04
C GLY A 103 29.76 8.74 3.27
N ARG A 104 29.09 7.57 3.24
CA ARG A 104 29.45 6.38 2.46
C ARG A 104 28.77 6.40 1.08
N GLU A 105 28.87 7.52 0.39
CA GLU A 105 28.13 7.83 -0.84
C GLU A 105 28.28 6.76 -1.94
N VAL A 106 29.50 6.27 -2.19
CA VAL A 106 29.74 5.26 -3.23
C VAL A 106 28.98 3.96 -2.95
N GLU A 107 28.85 3.59 -1.68
CA GLU A 107 28.17 2.37 -1.28
C GLU A 107 26.66 2.53 -1.37
N GLY A 108 26.12 3.62 -0.81
CA GLY A 108 24.68 3.89 -0.86
C GLY A 108 24.18 4.05 -2.30
N MET A 109 24.88 4.83 -3.13
CA MET A 109 24.50 4.98 -4.54
C MET A 109 24.62 3.67 -5.34
N SER A 110 25.60 2.82 -5.04
CA SER A 110 25.70 1.51 -5.68
C SER A 110 24.53 0.60 -5.32
N GLU A 111 23.95 0.75 -4.14
CA GLU A 111 22.77 0.00 -3.71
C GLU A 111 21.51 0.51 -4.41
N LEU A 112 21.31 1.83 -4.51
CA LEU A 112 20.21 2.43 -5.28
C LEU A 112 20.27 2.06 -6.77
N ASP A 113 21.46 2.10 -7.38
CA ASP A 113 21.66 1.69 -8.78
C ASP A 113 21.18 0.24 -9.02
N ALA A 114 21.36 -0.64 -8.02
CA ALA A 114 20.92 -2.03 -8.13
C ALA A 114 19.40 -2.20 -7.97
N LEU A 115 18.71 -1.24 -7.34
CA LEU A 115 17.25 -1.22 -7.21
C LEU A 115 16.57 -0.55 -8.41
N ARG A 116 17.29 0.27 -9.16
CA ARG A 116 16.78 1.01 -10.32
C ARG A 116 15.90 0.22 -11.29
N PRO A 117 16.17 -1.07 -11.63
CA PRO A 117 15.30 -1.83 -12.51
C PRO A 117 13.85 -1.99 -12.00
N LEU A 118 13.63 -1.90 -10.69
CA LEU A 118 12.31 -2.02 -10.06
C LEU A 118 11.36 -0.88 -10.48
N LEU A 119 11.88 0.30 -10.84
CA LEU A 119 11.08 1.42 -11.34
C LEU A 119 10.22 1.07 -12.55
N ALA A 120 10.54 0.00 -13.30
CA ALA A 120 9.80 -0.42 -14.48
C ALA A 120 8.95 -1.68 -14.25
N THR A 121 8.83 -2.16 -13.00
CA THR A 121 8.15 -3.43 -12.66
C THR A 121 7.39 -3.41 -11.34
N ASP A 122 7.67 -2.46 -10.44
CA ASP A 122 7.10 -2.37 -9.10
C ASP A 122 6.62 -0.92 -8.87
N PRO A 123 5.29 -0.69 -8.77
CA PRO A 123 4.74 0.65 -8.55
C PRO A 123 5.28 1.29 -7.27
N SER A 124 5.38 0.52 -6.18
CA SER A 124 5.86 1.04 -4.88
C SER A 124 7.32 1.48 -4.94
N ALA A 125 8.11 0.87 -5.83
CA ALA A 125 9.51 1.27 -6.07
C ALA A 125 9.67 2.65 -6.67
N VAL A 126 8.64 3.16 -7.34
CA VAL A 126 8.65 4.51 -7.88
C VAL A 126 8.73 5.53 -6.75
N ASP A 127 7.89 5.36 -5.73
CA ASP A 127 7.80 6.27 -4.59
C ASP A 127 9.07 6.22 -3.72
N TYR A 128 9.41 5.03 -3.19
CA TYR A 128 10.53 4.97 -2.24
C TYR A 128 11.89 5.28 -2.87
N LEU A 129 12.10 5.01 -4.17
CA LEU A 129 13.35 5.38 -4.84
C LEU A 129 13.41 6.87 -5.17
N ARG A 130 12.29 7.50 -5.51
CA ARG A 130 12.20 8.96 -5.63
C ARG A 130 12.58 9.60 -4.29
N ASP A 131 11.86 9.26 -3.23
CA ASP A 131 12.02 9.86 -1.90
C ASP A 131 13.44 9.68 -1.36
N THR A 132 14.00 8.47 -1.51
CA THR A 132 15.36 8.17 -1.07
C THR A 132 16.40 9.00 -1.84
N LEU A 133 16.24 9.16 -3.15
CA LEU A 133 17.13 9.99 -3.95
C LEU A 133 17.01 11.47 -3.58
N GLU A 134 15.81 11.96 -3.29
CA GLU A 134 15.59 13.32 -2.80
C GLU A 134 16.23 13.56 -1.43
N ALA A 135 16.05 12.62 -0.49
CA ALA A 135 16.68 12.65 0.83
C ALA A 135 18.22 12.60 0.75
N CYS A 136 18.76 12.05 -0.35
CA CYS A 136 20.18 12.06 -0.67
C CYS A 136 20.67 13.33 -1.41
N ASP A 137 19.83 14.36 -1.56
CA ASP A 137 20.08 15.55 -2.38
C ASP A 137 20.37 15.21 -3.85
N ARG A 138 19.60 14.29 -4.45
CA ARG A 138 19.74 13.81 -5.84
C ARG A 138 18.43 13.88 -6.63
N ALA A 139 17.61 14.89 -6.38
CA ALA A 139 16.33 15.11 -7.06
C ALA A 139 16.46 15.12 -8.60
N GLU A 140 17.51 15.75 -9.17
CA GLU A 140 17.70 15.75 -10.62
C GLU A 140 18.08 14.37 -11.19
N LEU A 141 18.67 13.50 -10.36
CA LEU A 141 18.94 12.11 -10.75
C LEU A 141 17.67 11.26 -10.66
N ALA A 142 16.83 11.49 -9.65
CA ALA A 142 15.52 10.87 -9.55
C ALA A 142 14.66 11.19 -10.78
N GLU A 143 14.60 12.46 -11.20
CA GLU A 143 13.88 12.86 -12.43
C GLU A 143 14.38 12.12 -13.66
N GLN A 144 15.70 11.97 -13.81
CA GLN A 144 16.29 11.21 -14.92
C GLN A 144 15.90 9.74 -14.87
N TRP A 145 15.89 9.14 -13.68
CA TRP A 145 15.54 7.73 -13.50
C TRP A 145 14.07 7.46 -13.80
N LEU A 146 13.17 8.26 -13.24
CA LEU A 146 11.73 8.19 -13.50
C LEU A 146 11.44 8.39 -14.99
N THR A 147 12.07 9.38 -15.62
CA THR A 147 11.92 9.63 -17.07
C THR A 147 12.40 8.45 -17.91
N GLU A 148 13.54 7.86 -17.59
CA GLU A 148 14.06 6.70 -18.32
C GLU A 148 13.17 5.46 -18.13
N ALA A 149 12.67 5.21 -16.92
CA ALA A 149 11.75 4.12 -16.62
C ALA A 149 10.40 4.31 -17.34
N MET A 150 9.84 5.51 -17.31
CA MET A 150 8.57 5.84 -17.99
C MET A 150 8.66 5.59 -19.50
N ARG A 151 9.77 5.98 -20.14
CA ARG A 151 9.98 5.68 -21.57
C ARG A 151 10.03 4.18 -21.87
N VAL A 152 10.63 3.38 -20.98
CA VAL A 152 10.67 1.93 -21.13
C VAL A 152 9.28 1.33 -20.99
N VAL A 153 8.52 1.74 -19.97
CA VAL A 153 7.16 1.25 -19.71
C VAL A 153 6.22 1.66 -20.83
N LEU A 154 6.24 2.92 -21.26
CA LEU A 154 5.41 3.44 -22.36
C LEU A 154 5.69 2.69 -23.68
N ALA A 155 6.96 2.40 -23.99
CA ALA A 155 7.30 1.62 -25.18
C ALA A 155 6.71 0.19 -25.12
N ARG A 156 6.69 -0.45 -23.94
CA ARG A 156 6.07 -1.77 -23.76
C ARG A 156 4.56 -1.71 -23.94
N PHE A 157 3.88 -0.66 -23.46
CA PHE A 157 2.45 -0.44 -23.71
C PHE A 157 2.15 -0.28 -25.20
N GLN A 158 2.94 0.56 -25.89
CA GLN A 158 2.78 0.80 -27.34
C GLN A 158 3.11 -0.42 -28.20
N ASP A 159 4.05 -1.26 -27.78
CA ASP A 159 4.41 -2.49 -28.48
C ASP A 159 3.43 -3.64 -28.16
N GLY A 160 2.87 -3.70 -26.95
CA GLY A 160 1.86 -4.68 -26.53
C GLY A 160 0.56 -4.59 -27.34
N ASP A 161 0.15 -3.39 -27.73
CA ASP A 161 -0.97 -3.15 -28.67
C ASP A 161 -0.67 -3.63 -30.11
N ARG A 162 0.60 -3.97 -30.42
CA ARG A 162 1.03 -4.42 -31.77
C ARG A 162 1.21 -5.92 -31.90
N THR A 163 1.24 -6.67 -30.80
CA THR A 163 1.34 -8.13 -30.79
C THR A 163 -0.02 -8.74 -30.49
N ASP A 164 -0.64 -9.31 -31.53
CA ASP A 164 -1.79 -10.21 -31.40
C ASP A 164 -1.55 -11.19 -30.23
N ALA A 165 -2.54 -11.30 -29.35
CA ALA A 165 -2.56 -12.02 -28.07
C ALA A 165 -2.37 -13.56 -28.16
N GLU A 166 -1.36 -14.04 -28.88
CA GLU A 166 -1.05 -15.47 -29.03
C GLU A 166 0.22 -15.93 -28.30
N ASP A 167 1.10 -15.02 -27.87
CA ASP A 167 2.28 -15.35 -27.07
C ASP A 167 2.27 -14.50 -25.79
N GLY A 168 1.96 -15.12 -24.64
CA GLY A 168 1.80 -14.49 -23.32
C GLY A 168 3.09 -13.91 -22.72
N GLU A 169 3.70 -12.94 -23.38
CA GLU A 169 4.70 -12.04 -22.80
C GLU A 169 3.97 -10.89 -22.08
N ALA A 170 4.37 -10.65 -20.83
CA ALA A 170 3.68 -9.77 -19.89
C ALA A 170 3.41 -8.39 -20.47
N SER A 171 2.13 -8.04 -20.59
CA SER A 171 1.70 -6.65 -20.76
C SER A 171 2.34 -5.81 -19.66
N ALA A 172 2.74 -4.57 -19.99
CA ALA A 172 3.20 -3.64 -18.98
C ALA A 172 2.08 -3.40 -17.96
N ASP A 173 2.45 -3.32 -16.69
CA ASP A 173 1.51 -3.09 -15.58
C ASP A 173 1.06 -1.60 -15.60
N PRO A 174 -0.25 -1.32 -15.76
CA PRO A 174 -0.77 0.05 -15.77
C PRO A 174 -0.45 0.83 -14.49
N ALA A 175 -0.39 0.15 -13.33
CA ALA A 175 -0.09 0.79 -12.06
C ALA A 175 1.33 1.40 -12.04
N VAL A 176 2.31 0.74 -12.68
CA VAL A 176 3.67 1.26 -12.81
C VAL A 176 3.70 2.51 -13.67
N LEU A 177 2.94 2.56 -14.76
CA LEU A 177 2.87 3.73 -15.63
C LEU A 177 2.24 4.93 -14.92
N VAL A 178 1.13 4.71 -14.20
CA VAL A 178 0.45 5.74 -13.41
C VAL A 178 1.37 6.29 -12.33
N ALA A 179 2.04 5.43 -11.56
CA ALA A 179 2.99 5.84 -10.53
C ALA A 179 4.14 6.68 -11.13
N LEU A 180 4.77 6.20 -12.23
CA LEU A 180 5.84 6.92 -12.91
C LEU A 180 5.38 8.29 -13.44
N ALA A 181 4.19 8.35 -14.05
CA ALA A 181 3.66 9.59 -14.60
C ALA A 181 3.43 10.64 -13.50
N ARG A 182 2.75 10.25 -12.41
CA ARG A 182 2.48 11.12 -11.25
C ARG A 182 3.76 11.59 -10.57
N GLN A 183 4.59 10.64 -10.13
CA GLN A 183 5.81 10.96 -9.38
C GLN A 183 6.81 11.80 -10.19
N ARG A 184 6.90 11.55 -11.49
CA ARG A 184 7.73 12.38 -12.39
C ARG A 184 7.15 13.79 -12.53
N HIS A 185 5.85 13.92 -12.78
CA HIS A 185 5.19 15.20 -12.97
C HIS A 185 5.38 16.09 -11.73
N ASP A 186 5.15 15.54 -10.54
CA ASP A 186 5.31 16.25 -9.27
C ASP A 186 6.75 16.69 -9.03
N LEU A 187 7.72 15.78 -9.20
CA LEU A 187 9.13 16.10 -9.03
C LEU A 187 9.61 17.19 -10.00
N ARG A 188 9.14 17.18 -11.25
CA ARG A 188 9.50 18.22 -12.23
C ARG A 188 8.95 19.59 -11.84
N ARG A 189 7.76 19.64 -11.25
CA ARG A 189 7.18 20.88 -10.70
C ARG A 189 7.98 21.39 -9.51
N GLU A 190 8.42 20.51 -8.62
CA GLU A 190 9.28 20.85 -7.49
C GLU A 190 10.66 21.37 -7.94
N LEU A 191 11.18 20.86 -9.05
CA LEU A 191 12.42 21.30 -9.69
C LEU A 191 12.25 22.54 -10.60
N ASP A 192 11.06 23.15 -10.66
CA ASP A 192 10.72 24.29 -11.54
C ASP A 192 11.07 24.03 -13.04
N LEU A 193 10.91 22.80 -13.51
CA LEU A 193 11.15 22.44 -14.91
C LEU A 193 9.92 22.76 -15.78
N GLU A 194 10.16 23.11 -17.05
CA GLU A 194 9.06 23.31 -18.01
C GLU A 194 8.39 21.95 -18.32
N PRO A 195 7.03 21.87 -18.33
CA PRO A 195 6.34 20.65 -18.71
C PRO A 195 6.73 20.17 -20.12
N ASP A 196 6.79 18.85 -20.30
CA ASP A 196 7.08 18.19 -21.58
C ASP A 196 6.00 17.16 -21.97
N GLU A 197 6.20 16.49 -23.12
CA GLU A 197 5.26 15.52 -23.69
C GLU A 197 4.94 14.35 -22.74
N LEU A 198 5.82 14.02 -21.78
CA LEU A 198 5.54 12.97 -20.79
C LEU A 198 4.72 13.50 -19.62
N ASP A 199 4.75 14.81 -19.36
CA ASP A 199 3.88 15.45 -18.37
C ASP A 199 2.42 15.50 -18.87
N GLU A 200 2.21 15.62 -20.19
CA GLU A 200 0.88 15.49 -20.83
C GLU A 200 0.25 14.11 -20.57
N VAL A 201 1.04 13.04 -20.47
CA VAL A 201 0.55 11.69 -20.15
C VAL A 201 0.03 11.62 -18.70
N ALA A 202 0.65 12.34 -17.76
CA ALA A 202 0.15 12.39 -16.39
C ALA A 202 -1.16 13.16 -16.30
N GLU A 203 -1.29 14.24 -17.08
CA GLU A 203 -2.53 15.01 -17.21
C GLU A 203 -3.62 14.17 -17.89
N GLU A 204 -3.32 13.45 -18.97
CA GLU A 204 -4.26 12.55 -19.65
C GLU A 204 -4.74 11.42 -18.73
N LEU A 205 -3.85 10.78 -17.96
CA LEU A 205 -4.24 9.75 -16.99
C LEU A 205 -5.07 10.32 -15.82
N ALA A 206 -4.84 11.57 -15.45
CA ALA A 206 -5.65 12.26 -14.44
C ALA A 206 -7.03 12.66 -15.00
N ASP A 207 -7.06 13.24 -16.20
CA ASP A 207 -8.28 13.58 -16.93
C ASP A 207 -9.08 12.32 -17.26
N GLU A 208 -8.45 11.19 -17.63
CA GLU A 208 -9.12 9.90 -17.82
C GLU A 208 -9.71 9.37 -16.52
N SER A 209 -9.04 9.58 -15.38
CA SER A 209 -9.66 9.27 -14.08
C SER A 209 -10.82 10.20 -13.74
N GLU A 210 -10.74 11.51 -14.06
CA GLU A 210 -11.82 12.48 -13.81
C GLU A 210 -13.00 12.32 -14.81
N ASP A 211 -12.72 11.99 -16.07
CA ASP A 211 -13.71 11.71 -17.12
C ASP A 211 -14.30 10.30 -16.94
N ALA A 212 -13.57 9.33 -16.38
CA ALA A 212 -14.14 8.07 -15.88
C ALA A 212 -15.20 8.34 -14.81
N GLU A 213 -14.87 9.23 -13.87
CA GLU A 213 -15.78 9.68 -12.82
C GLU A 213 -17.01 10.43 -13.37
N ASP A 214 -16.93 11.13 -14.52
CA ASP A 214 -18.04 11.92 -15.11
C ASP A 214 -18.82 11.19 -16.23
N THR A 215 -18.22 10.22 -16.93
CA THR A 215 -18.86 9.49 -18.05
C THR A 215 -19.38 8.11 -17.69
N GLY A 216 -18.95 7.54 -16.55
CA GLY A 216 -19.32 6.19 -16.12
C GLY A 216 -18.89 5.08 -17.10
N ASP A 217 -17.95 5.38 -18.00
CA ASP A 217 -17.49 4.52 -19.10
C ASP A 217 -15.94 4.52 -19.17
N VAL A 218 -15.26 4.21 -18.05
CA VAL A 218 -13.88 3.73 -18.04
C VAL A 218 -13.76 2.65 -16.96
N ASP A 219 -13.02 1.59 -17.26
CA ASP A 219 -12.54 0.56 -16.34
C ASP A 219 -11.68 1.20 -15.22
N GLU A 220 -12.31 1.85 -14.25
CA GLU A 220 -11.80 1.93 -12.86
C GLU A 220 -11.53 0.49 -12.38
N PRO A 221 -10.63 0.25 -11.40
CA PRO A 221 -10.57 -1.08 -10.78
C PRO A 221 -11.99 -1.39 -10.34
N GLU A 222 -12.64 -2.35 -11.01
CA GLU A 222 -14.09 -2.51 -10.97
C GLU A 222 -14.53 -2.60 -9.50
N LEU A 223 -14.96 -1.46 -8.97
CA LEU A 223 -15.81 -1.35 -7.80
C LEU A 223 -17.19 -1.71 -8.35
N TYR A 224 -17.33 -3.01 -8.63
CA TYR A 224 -18.55 -3.60 -9.10
C TYR A 224 -19.68 -3.18 -8.12
N GLY A 225 -20.88 -2.93 -8.66
CA GLY A 225 -22.06 -2.46 -7.90
C GLY A 225 -22.51 -1.02 -8.16
N LEU A 226 -21.83 -0.26 -9.03
CA LEU A 226 -22.21 1.11 -9.42
C LEU A 226 -23.48 1.21 -10.30
N ASP A 227 -23.94 0.10 -10.88
CA ASP A 227 -25.02 0.09 -11.88
C ASP A 227 -26.45 0.30 -11.30
N SER A 228 -26.58 0.59 -10.00
CA SER A 228 -27.89 0.76 -9.33
C SER A 228 -27.93 1.78 -8.18
N LEU A 229 -27.24 2.92 -8.31
CA LEU A 229 -27.31 4.02 -7.33
C LEU A 229 -28.61 4.87 -7.40
N ASP A 230 -29.78 4.22 -7.45
CA ASP A 230 -31.06 4.83 -7.09
C ASP A 230 -31.29 4.82 -5.55
N GLY A 231 -30.33 4.30 -4.77
CA GLY A 231 -30.44 4.06 -3.33
C GLY A 231 -29.84 5.15 -2.44
N ASP A 232 -30.55 5.52 -1.36
CA ASP A 232 -30.03 6.37 -0.26
C ASP A 232 -28.95 5.63 0.60
N GLU A 233 -28.71 4.33 0.38
CA GLU A 233 -27.92 3.41 1.21
C GLU A 233 -27.03 2.47 0.38
N PHE A 234 -25.78 2.28 0.79
CA PHE A 234 -24.79 1.41 0.14
C PHE A 234 -23.97 0.65 1.20
N THR A 235 -23.69 -0.63 0.93
CA THR A 235 -22.91 -1.49 1.82
C THR A 235 -21.71 -2.06 1.07
N LEU A 236 -20.52 -1.83 1.62
CA LEU A 236 -19.26 -2.34 1.08
C LEU A 236 -18.76 -3.52 1.94
N VAL A 237 -18.26 -4.56 1.28
CA VAL A 237 -17.62 -5.69 1.98
C VAL A 237 -16.19 -5.34 2.32
N TYR A 238 -15.86 -5.38 3.60
CA TYR A 238 -14.50 -5.23 4.08
C TYR A 238 -14.00 -6.58 4.63
N TRP A 239 -12.79 -6.97 4.24
CA TRP A 239 -12.12 -8.16 4.75
C TRP A 239 -11.25 -7.85 5.99
N PRO A 240 -11.58 -8.37 7.19
CA PRO A 240 -10.69 -8.33 8.33
C PRO A 240 -9.35 -9.02 8.02
N ARG A 241 -8.25 -8.59 8.66
CA ARG A 241 -6.88 -9.04 8.33
C ARG A 241 -6.74 -10.54 8.14
N GLN A 242 -7.24 -11.33 9.10
CA GLN A 242 -7.17 -12.79 9.04
C GLN A 242 -7.91 -13.37 7.82
N GLU A 243 -9.06 -12.78 7.47
CA GLU A 243 -9.86 -13.21 6.33
C GLU A 243 -9.19 -12.76 5.03
N PHE A 244 -8.66 -11.53 4.98
CA PHE A 244 -7.90 -11.03 3.84
C PHE A 244 -6.67 -11.90 3.55
N ASP A 245 -5.86 -12.24 4.57
CA ASP A 245 -4.68 -13.09 4.43
C ASP A 245 -4.99 -14.52 3.97
N GLN A 246 -6.22 -14.99 4.23
CA GLN A 246 -6.69 -16.29 3.76
C GLN A 246 -7.22 -16.17 2.34
N LEU A 247 -8.00 -15.13 2.08
CA LEU A 247 -8.66 -14.91 0.81
C LEU A 247 -7.65 -14.62 -0.31
N THR A 248 -6.63 -13.81 -0.07
CA THR A 248 -5.57 -13.52 -1.06
C THR A 248 -4.67 -14.72 -1.38
N LYS A 249 -4.67 -15.78 -0.54
CA LYS A 249 -3.97 -17.03 -0.85
C LYS A 249 -4.76 -17.96 -1.76
N GLU A 250 -6.07 -18.00 -1.57
CA GLU A 250 -6.99 -18.89 -2.29
C GLU A 250 -7.57 -18.20 -3.54
N TRP A 251 -7.61 -16.86 -3.54
CA TRP A 251 -8.09 -15.99 -4.61
C TRP A 251 -7.16 -14.77 -4.78
N PRO A 252 -5.95 -14.96 -5.34
CA PRO A 252 -4.95 -13.90 -5.52
C PRO A 252 -5.44 -12.71 -6.36
N GLU A 253 -6.33 -12.97 -7.32
CA GLU A 253 -6.92 -11.96 -8.20
C GLU A 253 -7.73 -10.91 -7.42
N LEU A 254 -8.30 -11.24 -6.27
CA LEU A 254 -8.96 -10.24 -5.42
C LEU A 254 -7.97 -9.18 -4.88
N ALA A 255 -6.71 -9.57 -4.65
CA ALA A 255 -5.67 -8.67 -4.17
C ALA A 255 -5.22 -7.67 -5.25
N THR A 256 -5.46 -7.96 -6.54
CA THR A 256 -5.12 -7.00 -7.61
C THR A 256 -6.06 -5.81 -7.63
N VAL A 257 -7.32 -6.00 -7.17
CA VAL A 257 -8.34 -4.94 -7.12
C VAL A 257 -8.36 -4.21 -5.78
N THR A 258 -8.29 -4.96 -4.68
CA THR A 258 -8.39 -4.39 -3.34
C THR A 258 -7.04 -3.92 -2.77
N GLY A 259 -5.94 -4.22 -3.44
CA GLY A 259 -4.59 -3.86 -3.04
C GLY A 259 -3.78 -5.06 -2.53
N PRO A 260 -2.45 -5.05 -2.70
CA PRO A 260 -1.61 -6.23 -2.48
C PRO A 260 -1.38 -6.55 -0.99
N SER A 261 -1.55 -5.56 -0.10
CA SER A 261 -1.49 -5.76 1.35
C SER A 261 -2.82 -5.43 2.03
N TRP A 262 -2.98 -5.89 3.27
CA TRP A 262 -4.16 -5.52 4.04
C TRP A 262 -4.23 -4.01 4.33
N ASP A 263 -3.10 -3.32 4.37
CA ASP A 263 -3.04 -1.87 4.51
C ASP A 263 -3.53 -1.16 3.25
N ASP A 264 -3.14 -1.66 2.08
CA ASP A 264 -3.66 -1.20 0.80
C ASP A 264 -5.17 -1.42 0.73
N HIS A 265 -5.67 -2.59 1.17
CA HIS A 265 -7.10 -2.88 1.28
C HIS A 265 -7.84 -1.92 2.20
N ARG A 266 -7.25 -1.55 3.34
CA ARG A 266 -7.84 -0.54 4.23
C ARG A 266 -7.88 0.84 3.59
N MET A 267 -6.80 1.24 2.92
CA MET A 267 -6.71 2.53 2.24
C MET A 267 -7.69 2.60 1.06
N TRP A 268 -7.72 1.57 0.23
CA TRP A 268 -8.66 1.39 -0.86
C TRP A 268 -10.10 1.47 -0.36
N THR A 269 -10.43 0.72 0.70
CA THR A 269 -11.78 0.73 1.30
C THR A 269 -12.19 2.12 1.82
N GLU A 270 -11.29 2.83 2.51
CA GLU A 270 -11.57 4.19 2.99
C GLU A 270 -11.78 5.17 1.82
N ARG A 271 -10.95 5.07 0.77
CA ARG A 271 -11.04 5.91 -0.43
C ARG A 271 -12.32 5.63 -1.21
N ALA A 272 -12.68 4.36 -1.41
CA ALA A 272 -13.92 3.96 -2.04
C ALA A 272 -15.14 4.55 -1.32
N LEU A 273 -15.20 4.42 0.01
CA LEU A 273 -16.28 5.00 0.81
C LEU A 273 -16.33 6.53 0.77
N ALA A 274 -15.16 7.19 0.75
CA ALA A 274 -15.08 8.63 0.56
C ALA A 274 -15.62 9.06 -0.81
N ALA A 275 -15.23 8.37 -1.88
CA ALA A 275 -15.74 8.60 -3.23
C ALA A 275 -17.26 8.44 -3.30
N TYR A 276 -17.82 7.35 -2.73
CA TYR A 276 -19.28 7.18 -2.67
C TYR A 276 -19.98 8.31 -1.90
N ALA A 277 -19.39 8.81 -0.82
CA ALA A 277 -19.97 9.93 -0.07
C ALA A 277 -19.93 11.25 -0.85
N GLU A 278 -18.87 11.49 -1.62
CA GLU A 278 -18.73 12.66 -2.50
C GLU A 278 -19.73 12.64 -3.65
N GLN A 279 -20.01 11.45 -4.20
CA GLN A 279 -21.07 11.21 -5.18
C GLN A 279 -22.50 11.32 -4.59
N GLY A 280 -22.63 11.50 -3.27
CA GLY A 280 -23.87 11.87 -2.60
C GLY A 280 -24.62 10.72 -1.92
N VAL A 281 -24.01 9.54 -1.80
CA VAL A 281 -24.55 8.42 -1.02
C VAL A 281 -24.57 8.79 0.47
N ARG A 282 -25.72 8.66 1.14
CA ARG A 282 -25.94 9.21 2.49
C ARG A 282 -25.79 8.20 3.62
N HIS A 283 -26.03 6.93 3.32
CA HIS A 283 -26.00 5.85 4.30
C HIS A 283 -25.00 4.79 3.85
N LEU A 284 -23.73 5.01 4.18
CA LEU A 284 -22.65 4.08 3.88
C LEU A 284 -22.44 3.12 5.05
N HIS A 285 -22.30 1.84 4.74
CA HIS A 285 -22.09 0.77 5.69
C HIS A 285 -20.92 -0.11 5.24
N LEU A 286 -20.14 -0.61 6.20
CA LEU A 286 -19.19 -1.69 5.97
C LEU A 286 -19.70 -2.97 6.61
N VAL A 287 -19.63 -4.07 5.89
CA VAL A 287 -19.88 -5.40 6.44
C VAL A 287 -18.61 -6.23 6.39
N ALA A 288 -18.29 -6.90 7.50
CA ALA A 288 -17.14 -7.78 7.55
C ALA A 288 -17.43 -9.06 6.76
N GLY A 289 -16.63 -9.32 5.72
CA GLY A 289 -16.68 -10.55 4.96
C GLY A 289 -15.88 -11.68 5.62
N SER A 290 -16.20 -12.91 5.24
CA SER A 290 -15.53 -14.15 5.68
C SER A 290 -14.96 -14.87 4.46
N ALA A 291 -13.67 -15.21 4.50
CA ALA A 291 -12.99 -15.89 3.39
C ALA A 291 -13.63 -17.26 3.14
N ALA A 292 -13.97 -17.98 4.21
CA ALA A 292 -14.62 -19.28 4.11
C ALA A 292 -16.01 -19.18 3.46
N ASP A 293 -16.78 -18.15 3.79
CA ASP A 293 -18.14 -17.99 3.31
C ASP A 293 -18.18 -17.48 1.86
N VAL A 294 -17.31 -16.53 1.49
CA VAL A 294 -17.23 -16.03 0.11
C VAL A 294 -16.71 -17.12 -0.84
N LEU A 295 -15.68 -17.89 -0.45
CA LEU A 295 -15.19 -19.00 -1.28
C LEU A 295 -16.24 -20.11 -1.44
N ALA A 296 -17.03 -20.38 -0.40
CA ALA A 296 -18.16 -21.30 -0.51
C ALA A 296 -19.26 -20.75 -1.43
N PHE A 297 -19.54 -19.44 -1.35
CA PHE A 297 -20.52 -18.75 -2.19
C PHE A 297 -20.14 -18.78 -3.68
N VAL A 298 -18.86 -18.54 -3.99
CA VAL A 298 -18.31 -18.63 -5.35
C VAL A 298 -18.36 -20.06 -5.87
N ALA A 299 -17.92 -21.03 -5.06
CA ALA A 299 -17.92 -22.45 -5.44
C ALA A 299 -19.33 -23.00 -5.73
N GLU A 300 -20.38 -22.47 -5.10
CA GLU A 300 -21.77 -22.86 -5.37
C GLU A 300 -22.30 -22.35 -6.72
N ARG A 301 -21.69 -21.30 -7.29
CA ARG A 301 -22.12 -20.66 -8.54
C ARG A 301 -21.42 -21.17 -9.79
N ASP A 302 -20.44 -22.07 -9.65
CA ASP A 302 -19.64 -22.64 -10.77
C ASP A 302 -18.96 -21.55 -11.62
N ALA A 303 -18.59 -20.44 -10.97
CA ALA A 303 -17.84 -19.34 -11.56
C ALA A 303 -16.34 -19.57 -11.42
N GLY A 304 -15.54 -18.89 -12.27
CA GLY A 304 -14.08 -18.92 -12.19
C GLY A 304 -13.57 -18.11 -11.00
N ASP A 305 -12.33 -18.39 -10.58
CA ASP A 305 -11.62 -17.63 -9.53
C ASP A 305 -11.19 -16.23 -10.05
N ASP A 306 -11.75 -15.74 -11.15
CA ASP A 306 -11.54 -14.42 -11.74
C ASP A 306 -12.82 -13.56 -11.74
N ASP A 307 -13.95 -14.13 -11.30
CA ASP A 307 -15.26 -13.49 -11.32
C ASP A 307 -15.52 -12.67 -10.04
N LEU A 308 -15.01 -11.44 -10.04
CA LEU A 308 -15.09 -10.51 -8.91
C LEU A 308 -16.50 -9.92 -8.70
N GLU A 309 -17.40 -10.02 -9.68
CA GLU A 309 -18.82 -9.62 -9.54
C GLU A 309 -19.51 -10.38 -8.38
N LEU A 310 -19.00 -11.56 -8.03
CA LEU A 310 -19.53 -12.38 -6.94
C LEU A 310 -19.25 -11.83 -5.55
N VAL A 311 -18.27 -10.93 -5.39
CA VAL A 311 -18.01 -10.25 -4.12
C VAL A 311 -19.17 -9.32 -3.77
N ASP A 312 -19.80 -8.70 -4.76
CA ASP A 312 -20.93 -7.81 -4.53
C ASP A 312 -22.21 -8.58 -4.24
N GLU A 313 -22.48 -9.65 -4.99
CA GLU A 313 -23.63 -10.50 -4.69
C GLU A 313 -23.52 -11.08 -3.27
N TYR A 314 -22.29 -11.37 -2.83
CA TYR A 314 -22.01 -11.75 -1.46
C TYR A 314 -22.21 -10.58 -0.48
N GLY A 315 -21.81 -9.36 -0.86
CA GLY A 315 -22.06 -8.13 -0.09
C GLY A 315 -23.55 -7.82 0.10
N GLU A 316 -24.36 -7.96 -0.95
CA GLU A 316 -25.83 -7.82 -0.87
C GLU A 316 -26.43 -8.86 0.07
N LEU A 317 -25.98 -10.12 -0.03
CA LEU A 317 -26.39 -11.19 0.88
C LEU A 317 -26.07 -10.85 2.35
N LEU A 318 -24.91 -10.23 2.61
CA LEU A 318 -24.52 -9.80 3.94
C LEU A 318 -25.29 -8.55 4.41
N ALA A 319 -25.59 -7.63 3.51
CA ALA A 319 -26.39 -6.44 3.80
C ALA A 319 -27.82 -6.82 4.23
N ASP A 320 -28.45 -7.78 3.54
CA ASP A 320 -29.76 -8.34 3.87
C ASP A 320 -29.81 -9.01 5.27
N GLN A 321 -28.66 -9.44 5.79
CA GLN A 321 -28.53 -10.03 7.12
C GLN A 321 -28.40 -8.99 8.26
N GLY A 322 -28.21 -7.70 7.93
CA GLY A 322 -28.35 -6.58 8.85
C GLY A 322 -27.19 -6.37 9.83
N GLY A 323 -25.94 -6.49 9.37
CA GLY A 323 -24.73 -6.52 10.23
C GLY A 323 -23.67 -5.44 10.02
N GLY A 324 -23.98 -4.32 9.35
CA GLY A 324 -22.96 -3.34 8.94
C GLY A 324 -22.59 -2.26 9.97
N THR A 325 -21.32 -1.89 10.02
CA THR A 325 -20.81 -0.70 10.73
C THR A 325 -21.04 0.54 9.88
N ARG A 326 -21.56 1.61 10.48
CA ARG A 326 -21.83 2.86 9.76
C ARG A 326 -20.54 3.61 9.45
N TRP A 327 -20.43 4.14 8.24
CA TRP A 327 -19.35 5.02 7.80
C TRP A 327 -19.86 6.44 7.46
N PRO A 328 -19.09 7.50 7.74
CA PRO A 328 -17.86 7.48 8.55
C PRO A 328 -18.18 7.32 10.04
N PRO A 329 -17.34 6.61 10.81
CA PRO A 329 -17.37 6.68 12.27
C PRO A 329 -17.15 8.11 12.77
N GLU A 330 -17.51 8.42 14.03
CA GLU A 330 -17.04 9.68 14.62
C GLU A 330 -15.51 9.63 14.77
N ARG A 331 -14.85 10.78 14.66
CA ARG A 331 -13.39 10.88 14.65
C ARG A 331 -12.72 10.20 15.86
N GLU A 332 -13.35 10.28 17.03
CA GLU A 332 -12.85 9.72 18.29
C GLU A 332 -13.32 8.29 18.57
N ASP A 333 -14.24 7.75 17.75
CA ASP A 333 -14.75 6.37 17.89
C ASP A 333 -13.73 5.36 17.35
N ASP A 334 -13.94 4.09 17.71
CA ASP A 334 -13.15 2.97 17.20
C ASP A 334 -13.21 2.92 15.67
N CYS A 335 -12.06 2.70 15.04
CA CYS A 335 -11.97 2.58 13.59
C CYS A 335 -12.74 1.36 13.08
N TRP A 336 -13.43 1.52 11.95
CA TRP A 336 -14.23 0.47 11.32
C TRP A 336 -13.42 -0.77 10.94
N CYS A 337 -12.09 -0.66 10.77
CA CYS A 337 -11.24 -1.79 10.42
C CYS A 337 -10.99 -2.76 11.58
N GLY A 338 -11.44 -2.44 12.81
CA GLY A 338 -11.28 -3.31 13.97
C GLY A 338 -9.91 -3.22 14.67
N SER A 339 -9.09 -2.23 14.33
CA SER A 339 -7.75 -2.01 14.91
C SER A 339 -7.75 -1.51 16.37
N ALA A 340 -8.92 -1.30 16.98
CA ALA A 340 -9.11 -0.67 18.31
C ALA A 340 -8.43 0.72 18.47
N THR A 341 -7.97 1.32 17.37
CA THR A 341 -7.46 2.69 17.29
C THR A 341 -8.59 3.63 16.90
N ARG A 342 -8.51 4.89 17.32
CA ARG A 342 -9.48 5.91 16.91
C ARG A 342 -9.49 6.09 15.40
N TYR A 343 -10.68 6.25 14.82
CA TYR A 343 -10.87 6.41 13.38
C TYR A 343 -9.98 7.53 12.79
N GLU A 344 -9.86 8.67 13.47
CA GLU A 344 -9.06 9.80 13.00
C GLU A 344 -7.55 9.57 12.92
N SER A 345 -7.05 8.56 13.64
CA SER A 345 -5.63 8.21 13.71
C SER A 345 -5.33 6.89 12.98
N CYS A 346 -6.36 6.27 12.38
CA CYS A 346 -6.27 4.99 11.68
C CYS A 346 -6.64 5.17 10.21
N CYS A 347 -7.75 4.60 9.72
CA CYS A 347 -8.10 4.62 8.30
C CYS A 347 -8.27 6.04 7.75
N LEU A 348 -8.84 6.99 8.53
CA LEU A 348 -9.00 8.38 8.06
C LEU A 348 -7.67 9.10 7.83
N LEU A 349 -6.63 8.73 8.57
CA LEU A 349 -5.31 9.34 8.41
C LEU A 349 -4.53 8.67 7.30
N ARG A 350 -4.62 7.35 7.20
CA ARG A 350 -3.97 6.56 6.16
C ARG A 350 -4.48 6.88 4.76
N SER A 351 -5.76 7.25 4.62
CA SER A 351 -6.27 7.74 3.33
C SER A 351 -5.77 9.14 2.94
N ARG A 352 -5.13 9.88 3.87
CA ARG A 352 -4.68 11.27 3.69
C ARG A 352 -3.16 11.45 3.67
N VAL A 353 -2.42 10.41 4.03
CA VAL A 353 -0.97 10.37 3.85
C VAL A 353 -0.78 9.84 2.42
N GLU A 354 -0.61 10.79 1.50
CA GLU A 354 -0.13 10.53 0.15
C GLU A 354 1.38 10.26 0.20
#